data_AF-A0A4Z0GUN3-F1
#
_entry.id   AF-A0A4Z0GUN3-F1
#
_cell.length_a   1.000
_cell.length_b   1.000
_cell.length_c   1.000
_cell.angle_alpha   90.00
_cell.angle_beta   90.00
_cell.angle_gamma   90.00
#
_symmetry.space_group_name_H-M   'P 1'
#
loop_
_entity.id
_entity.type
_entity.pdbx_description
1 polymer ?
#
loop_
_entity_poly.entity_id
_entity_poly.type
_entity_poly.pdbx_seq_one_letter_code
_entity_poly.pdbx_strand_id
1 'polypeptide(L)'
;MEEFPIIHTNVWDAVVAVPTILILTQILKKVFPIPKAVVPSLASLLGFIISIFFAHRDNLPAGIFMGAFYGNAAVGVYASIKTSYIAYKKKKAKKEPDP
;
A
#
# COMPACT_ATOMS: atom_id res chain seq x y z
N MET A 1 -19.95 -8.14 -27.85
CA MET A 1 -19.44 -8.50 -26.52
C MET A 1 -18.18 -7.68 -26.36
N GLU A 2 -18.12 -6.78 -25.38
CA GLU A 2 -16.86 -6.10 -25.08
C GLU A 2 -15.88 -7.17 -24.59
N GLU A 3 -14.78 -7.34 -25.31
CA GLU A 3 -13.70 -8.24 -24.94
C GLU A 3 -13.07 -7.69 -23.65
N PHE A 4 -13.38 -8.31 -22.51
CA PHE A 4 -12.78 -7.93 -21.25
C PHE A 4 -11.25 -8.02 -21.40
N PRO A 5 -10.49 -6.98 -21.03
CA PRO A 5 -9.06 -7.03 -21.14
C PRO A 5 -8.53 -8.16 -20.27
N ILE A 6 -7.81 -9.11 -20.89
CA ILE A 6 -7.15 -10.20 -20.18
C ILE A 6 -5.96 -9.57 -19.44
N ILE A 7 -6.13 -9.33 -18.15
CA ILE A 7 -5.09 -8.77 -17.30
C ILE A 7 -4.13 -9.90 -16.94
N HIS A 8 -2.94 -9.89 -17.53
CA HIS A 8 -1.85 -10.76 -17.12
C HIS A 8 -1.21 -10.21 -15.84
N THR A 9 -1.88 -10.40 -14.72
CA THR A 9 -1.33 -10.03 -13.41
C THR A 9 -0.18 -10.97 -13.10
N ASN A 10 1.05 -10.46 -13.16
CA ASN A 10 2.18 -11.24 -12.69
C ASN A 10 2.20 -11.14 -11.14
N VAL A 11 2.51 -12.24 -10.44
CA VAL A 11 2.60 -12.21 -8.96
C VAL A 11 3.66 -11.22 -8.50
N TRP A 12 4.64 -10.94 -9.35
CA TRP A 12 5.72 -9.99 -9.12
C TRP A 12 5.22 -8.56 -8.91
N ASP A 13 4.11 -8.17 -9.51
CA ASP A 13 3.53 -6.84 -9.36
C ASP A 13 3.07 -6.63 -7.92
N ALA A 14 2.40 -7.61 -7.32
CA ALA A 14 1.98 -7.52 -5.92
C ALA A 14 3.17 -7.59 -4.96
N VAL A 15 4.15 -8.45 -5.24
CA VAL A 15 5.34 -8.65 -4.40
C VAL A 15 6.27 -7.43 -4.43
N VAL A 16 6.34 -6.71 -5.55
CA VAL A 16 7.25 -5.55 -5.71
C VAL A 16 6.52 -4.23 -5.54
N ALA A 17 5.36 -4.02 -6.18
CA ALA A 17 4.68 -2.72 -6.14
C ALA A 17 4.17 -2.38 -4.73
N VAL A 18 3.59 -3.34 -4.01
CA VAL A 18 3.01 -3.08 -2.68
C VAL A 18 4.07 -2.65 -1.65
N PRO A 19 5.20 -3.37 -1.48
CA PRO A 19 6.29 -2.89 -0.62
C PRO A 19 6.89 -1.57 -1.09
N THR A 20 7.02 -1.37 -2.40
CA THR A 20 7.56 -0.11 -2.97
C THR A 20 6.67 1.08 -2.62
N ILE A 21 5.35 0.97 -2.80
CA ILE A 21 4.38 2.00 -2.42
C ILE A 21 4.46 2.29 -0.92
N LEU A 22 4.52 1.25 -0.10
CA LEU A 22 4.61 1.39 1.36
C LEU A 22 5.89 2.13 1.77
N ILE A 23 7.04 1.75 1.22
CA ILE A 23 8.33 2.39 1.49
C ILE A 23 8.30 3.87 1.04
N LEU A 24 7.86 4.14 -0.19
CA LEU A 24 7.76 5.50 -0.72
C LEU A 24 6.82 6.37 0.11
N THR A 25 5.65 5.85 0.49
CA THR A 25 4.69 6.56 1.34
C THR A 25 5.32 6.93 2.69
N GLN A 26 6.10 6.02 3.28
CA GLN A 26 6.77 6.24 4.56
C GLN A 26 7.94 7.22 4.45
N ILE A 27 8.69 7.20 3.34
CA ILE A 27 9.74 8.19 3.03
C ILE A 27 9.11 9.58 2.88
N LEU A 28 8.08 9.71 2.03
CA LEU A 28 7.39 10.99 1.82
C LEU A 28 6.82 11.56 3.11
N LYS A 29 6.19 10.73 3.93
CA LYS A 29 5.70 11.12 5.25
C LYS A 29 6.81 11.58 6.21
N LYS A 30 8.05 11.10 6.05
CA LYS A 30 9.20 11.50 6.88
C LYS A 30 9.86 12.78 6.37
N VAL A 31 9.93 12.95 5.05
CA VAL A 31 10.53 14.12 4.39
C VAL A 31 9.60 15.33 4.45
N PHE A 32 8.30 15.12 4.23
CA PHE A 32 7.29 16.16 4.25
C PHE A 32 6.43 16.02 5.53
N PRO A 33 5.98 17.13 6.16
CA PRO A 33 5.12 17.11 7.35
C PRO A 33 3.67 16.73 6.99
N ILE A 34 3.47 15.57 6.36
CA ILE A 34 2.16 15.12 5.85
C ILE A 34 1.27 14.69 7.02
N PRO A 35 0.04 15.24 7.14
CA PRO A 35 -0.91 14.80 8.15
C PRO A 35 -1.22 13.31 8.01
N LYS A 36 -1.29 12.59 9.13
CA LYS A 36 -1.53 11.13 9.16
C LYS A 36 -2.81 10.72 8.44
N ALA A 37 -3.81 11.60 8.36
CA ALA A 37 -5.08 11.37 7.68
C ALA A 37 -4.94 11.27 6.14
N VAL A 38 -3.91 11.88 5.56
CA VAL A 38 -3.68 11.93 4.10
C VAL A 38 -2.80 10.78 3.62
N VAL A 39 -2.15 10.07 4.55
CA VAL A 39 -1.25 8.95 4.24
C VAL A 39 -1.92 7.85 3.39
N PRO A 40 -3.18 7.43 3.66
CA PRO A 40 -3.87 6.47 2.80
C PRO A 40 -4.09 6.99 1.37
N SER A 41 -4.49 8.26 1.23
CA SER A 41 -4.69 8.89 -0.07
C SER A 41 -3.38 8.97 -0.87
N LEU A 42 -2.27 9.24 -0.19
CA LEU A 42 -0.94 9.26 -0.81
C LEU A 42 -0.52 7.87 -1.30
N ALA A 43 -0.75 6.83 -0.50
CA ALA A 43 -0.49 5.45 -0.91
C ALA A 43 -1.33 5.05 -2.12
N SER A 44 -2.61 5.45 -2.17
CA SER A 44 -3.47 5.23 -3.33
C SER A 44 -2.96 5.97 -4.58
N LEU A 45 -2.57 7.23 -4.44
CA LEU A 45 -2.00 8.00 -5.54
C LEU A 45 -0.74 7.34 -6.12
N LEU A 46 0.17 6.91 -5.25
CA LEU A 46 1.37 6.17 -5.65
C LEU A 46 1.04 4.83 -6.30
N GLY A 47 0.00 4.13 -5.83
CA GLY A 47 -0.51 2.91 -6.46
C GLY A 47 -0.99 3.13 -7.89
N PHE A 48 -1.75 4.20 -8.14
CA PHE A 48 -2.15 4.58 -9.49
C PHE A 48 -0.96 4.96 -10.36
N ILE A 49 -0.01 5.76 -9.84
CA ILE A 49 1.19 6.16 -10.59
C ILE A 49 2.00 4.92 -11.01
N ILE A 50 2.29 4.03 -10.06
CA ILE A 50 3.09 2.83 -10.36
C ILE A 50 2.35 1.90 -11.33
N SER A 51 1.05 1.71 -11.14
CA SER A 51 0.27 0.83 -11.99
C SER A 51 0.08 1.36 -13.41
N ILE A 52 -0.31 2.62 -13.56
CA ILE A 52 -0.63 3.21 -14.87
C ILE A 52 0.64 3.43 -15.70
N PHE A 53 1.71 3.94 -15.09
CA PHE A 53 2.90 4.33 -15.85
C PHE A 53 3.92 3.21 -16.03
N PHE A 54 3.97 2.22 -15.12
CA PHE A 54 5.00 1.17 -15.14
C PHE A 54 4.44 -0.23 -15.40
N ALA A 55 3.43 -0.65 -14.65
CA ALA A 55 2.96 -2.04 -14.72
C ALA A 55 2.01 -2.31 -15.90
N HIS A 56 1.12 -1.39 -16.22
CA HIS A 56 0.03 -1.58 -17.20
C HIS A 56 -0.07 -0.40 -18.18
N ARG A 57 1.08 0.06 -18.69
CA ARG A 57 1.16 1.22 -19.60
C ARG A 57 0.31 1.08 -20.87
N ASP A 58 0.16 -0.15 -21.36
CA ASP A 58 -0.49 -0.46 -22.63
C ASP A 58 -2.01 -0.67 -22.45
N ASN A 59 -2.51 -0.70 -21.20
CA ASN A 59 -3.93 -0.91 -20.89
C ASN A 59 -4.38 -0.04 -19.71
N LEU A 60 -4.91 1.14 -20.01
CA LEU A 60 -5.35 2.11 -19.02
C LEU A 60 -6.43 1.56 -18.06
N PRO A 61 -7.49 0.86 -18.51
CA PRO A 61 -8.45 0.23 -17.60
C PRO A 61 -7.81 -0.74 -16.61
N ALA A 62 -6.90 -1.61 -17.06
CA ALA A 62 -6.17 -2.54 -16.21
C ALA A 62 -5.26 -1.78 -15.22
N GLY A 63 -4.57 -0.73 -15.68
CA GLY A 63 -3.72 0.10 -14.84
C GLY A 63 -4.48 0.82 -13.73
N ILE A 64 -5.67 1.34 -14.00
CA ILE A 64 -6.53 1.95 -12.98
C ILE A 64 -6.99 0.89 -11.97
N PHE A 65 -7.52 -0.24 -12.45
CA PHE A 65 -7.98 -1.32 -11.57
C PHE A 65 -6.85 -1.82 -10.67
N MET A 66 -5.71 -2.21 -11.25
CA MET A 66 -4.56 -2.70 -10.51
C MET A 66 -3.94 -1.63 -9.59
N GLY A 67 -3.99 -0.36 -9.98
CA GLY A 67 -3.50 0.75 -9.14
C GLY A 67 -4.32 0.91 -7.86
N ALA A 68 -5.64 0.76 -7.96
CA ALA A 68 -6.52 0.73 -6.79
C ALA A 68 -6.18 -0.46 -5.86
N PHE A 69 -5.89 -1.64 -6.43
CA PHE A 69 -5.45 -2.81 -5.65
C PHE A 69 -4.12 -2.57 -4.95
N TYR A 70 -3.10 -2.07 -5.65
CA TYR A 70 -1.78 -1.85 -5.06
C TYR A 70 -1.83 -0.82 -3.92
N GLY A 71 -2.55 0.29 -4.13
CA GLY A 71 -2.73 1.33 -3.11
C GLY A 71 -3.42 0.79 -1.85
N ASN A 72 -4.56 0.11 -2.02
CA ASN A 72 -5.30 -0.47 -0.89
C ASN A 72 -4.50 -1.57 -0.17
N ALA A 73 -3.78 -2.41 -0.91
CA ALA A 73 -2.92 -3.43 -0.33
C ALA A 73 -1.80 -2.80 0.52
N ALA A 74 -1.17 -1.73 0.04
CA ALA A 74 -0.13 -1.03 0.80
C ALA A 74 -0.68 -0.41 2.10
N VAL A 75 -1.86 0.22 2.04
CA VAL A 75 -2.54 0.76 3.21
C VAL A 75 -2.90 -0.37 4.19
N GLY A 76 -3.44 -1.48 3.69
CA GLY A 76 -3.82 -2.64 4.48
C GLY A 76 -2.63 -3.28 5.20
N VAL A 77 -1.51 -3.49 4.49
CA VAL A 77 -0.25 -4.01 5.07
C VAL A 77 0.27 -3.07 6.16
N TYR A 78 0.29 -1.76 5.92
CA TYR A 78 0.73 -0.81 6.94
C TYR A 78 -0.19 -0.84 8.18
N ALA A 79 -1.51 -0.88 7.97
CA ALA A 79 -2.48 -0.92 9.07
C ALA A 79 -2.36 -2.21 9.89
N SER A 80 -2.19 -3.37 9.25
CA SER A 80 -2.04 -4.65 9.93
C SER A 80 -0.76 -4.70 10.76
N ILE A 81 0.38 -4.28 10.20
CA ILE A 81 1.67 -4.21 10.91
C ILE A 81 1.57 -3.28 12.12
N LYS A 82 1.04 -2.06 11.92
CA LYS A 82 0.88 -1.08 12.99
C LYS A 82 -0.01 -1.60 14.12
N THR A 83 -1.11 -2.26 13.77
CA THR A 83 -2.06 -2.81 14.74
C THR A 83 -1.43 -3.95 15.54
N SER A 84 -0.77 -4.90 14.86
CA SER A 84 -0.03 -6.00 15.48
C SER A 84 1.08 -5.50 16.41
N TYR A 85 1.82 -4.47 16.00
CA TYR A 85 2.87 -3.87 16.83
C TYR A 85 2.31 -3.23 18.10
N ILE A 86 1.21 -2.48 18.00
CA ILE A 86 0.55 -1.87 19.16
C ILE A 86 0.01 -2.95 20.11
N ALA A 87 -0.61 -4.00 19.57
CA ALA A 87 -1.11 -5.12 20.34
C ALA A 87 0.02 -5.84 21.10
N TYR A 88 1.15 -6.09 20.43
CA TYR A 88 2.34 -6.67 21.04
C TYR A 88 2.88 -5.80 22.19
N LYS A 89 3.03 -4.49 21.99
CA LYS A 89 3.49 -3.57 23.05
C LYS A 89 2.56 -3.55 24.25
N LYS A 90 1.24 -3.49 24.03
CA LYS A 90 0.24 -3.51 25.11
C LYS A 90 0.29 -4.82 25.90
N LYS A 91 0.49 -5.95 25.23
CA LYS A 91 0.64 -7.26 25.89
C LYS A 91 1.91 -7.32 26.74
N LYS A 92 3.03 -6.73 26.28
CA LYS A 92 4.26 -6.65 27.07
C LYS A 92 4.08 -5.79 28.33
N ALA A 93 3.51 -4.59 28.18
CA ALA A 93 3.26 -3.69 29.32
C ALA A 93 2.32 -4.28 30.37
N LYS A 94 1.38 -5.16 29.99
CA LYS A 94 0.53 -5.89 30.94
C LYS A 94 1.23 -7.04 31.69
N LYS A 95 2.41 -7.48 31.21
CA LYS A 95 3.19 -8.59 31.79
C LYS A 95 4.27 -8.13 32.78
N GLU A 96 4.63 -6.85 32.76
CA GLU A 96 5.46 -6.20 33.79
C GLU A 96 4.51 -5.40 34.71
N PRO A 97 3.85 -6.02 35.70
CA PRO A 97 3.31 -5.24 36.82
C PRO A 97 4.51 -4.59 37.54
N ASP A 98 4.35 -3.31 37.90
CA ASP A 98 5.31 -2.52 38.69
C ASP A 98 5.89 -3.36 39.86
N PRO A 99 7.21 -3.33 40.13
CA PRO A 99 7.80 -3.94 41.31
C PRO A 99 7.33 -3.30 42.62
#